data_AF-H0C481-F1
#
_entry.id   AF-H0C481-F1
#
_cell.length_a   1.000
_cell.length_b   1.000
_cell.length_c   1.000
_cell.angle_alpha   90.00
_cell.angle_beta   90.00
_cell.angle_gamma   90.00
#
_symmetry.space_group_name_H-M   'P 1'
#
loop_
_entity.id
_entity.type
_entity.pdbx_description
1 polymer ?
#
loop_
_entity_poly.entity_id
_entity_poly.type
_entity_poly.pdbx_seq_one_letter_code
_entity_poly.pdbx_strand_id
1 'polypeptide(L)'
;MPGPMGTKIGDEEFSGEPACLRRDYVPNGLTPGPMGLGRDAAGHYPWDIKEKQSVPAGGDLGPQKAGAALLSRFFVPGDKIVGNLFFGGAGMDGGYISDMVRAFAEKHVQLISVDPKKWSGGTLADAAIGVDVFRAGKSLIQVPLDKFPQSGTQFNLIGYSYGSLAAAQVAINYGAGGTVVNHLVLIGSPISGNFLQQVKTTPAIKNVIVVDLKAQGDPLYAGMSREKLLLSTPSLGKQMVEASGHFYYAPNTDEGKRRRRELAAYLYSKGLR
;
A
#
# COMPACT_ATOMS: atom_id res chain seq x y z
N MET A 1 16.42 -27.72 70.53
CA MET A 1 15.86 -26.65 69.70
C MET A 1 14.95 -27.29 68.65
N PRO A 2 13.67 -26.92 68.58
CA PRO A 2 12.73 -27.46 67.59
C PRO A 2 12.76 -26.63 66.31
N GLY A 3 12.82 -27.28 65.15
CA GLY A 3 12.66 -26.68 63.82
C GLY A 3 11.28 -27.05 63.24
N PRO A 4 10.52 -26.12 62.63
CA PRO A 4 9.09 -26.30 62.42
C PRO A 4 8.70 -26.80 61.03
N MET A 5 7.55 -27.50 61.05
CA MET A 5 6.38 -27.45 60.18
C MET A 5 6.52 -27.35 58.66
N GLY A 6 5.85 -28.30 57.99
CA GLY A 6 5.61 -28.29 56.55
C GLY A 6 4.38 -27.50 56.13
N THR A 7 4.06 -27.64 54.84
CA THR A 7 2.78 -27.25 54.24
C THR A 7 2.57 -28.08 52.98
N LYS A 8 1.49 -28.86 52.96
CA LYS A 8 0.87 -29.45 51.77
C LYS A 8 -0.36 -28.60 51.44
N ILE A 9 -0.47 -28.08 50.21
CA ILE A 9 -1.70 -27.69 49.49
C ILE A 9 -1.24 -27.60 48.01
N GLY A 10 -1.87 -28.12 46.98
CA GLY A 10 -3.13 -28.83 46.76
C GLY A 10 -3.28 -28.92 45.24
N ASP A 11 -3.59 -30.12 44.74
CA ASP A 11 -3.89 -30.36 43.33
C ASP A 11 -5.30 -29.83 43.02
N GLU A 12 -5.44 -28.95 42.04
CA GLU A 12 -6.73 -28.60 41.44
C GLU A 12 -6.78 -29.11 40.00
N GLU A 13 -7.58 -30.17 39.81
CA GLU A 13 -8.17 -30.58 38.54
C GLU A 13 -8.99 -29.42 37.96
N PHE A 14 -8.75 -29.10 36.68
CA PHE A 14 -9.66 -28.28 35.89
C PHE A 14 -10.11 -29.10 34.67
N SER A 15 -11.17 -29.87 34.87
CA SER A 15 -11.97 -30.48 33.81
C SER A 15 -13.10 -29.53 33.42
N GLY A 16 -13.24 -29.16 32.15
CA GLY A 16 -14.41 -28.41 31.69
C GLY A 16 -14.31 -27.86 30.27
N GLU A 17 -14.39 -28.73 29.27
CA GLU A 17 -14.83 -28.33 27.94
C GLU A 17 -16.36 -28.17 27.93
N PRO A 18 -16.90 -27.16 27.23
CA PRO A 18 -18.26 -27.24 26.72
C PRO A 18 -18.26 -27.40 25.19
N ALA A 19 -18.81 -28.54 24.77
CA ALA A 19 -19.28 -28.80 23.43
C ALA A 19 -20.43 -27.84 23.08
N CYS A 20 -20.29 -27.10 21.98
CA CYS A 20 -21.39 -26.42 21.31
C CYS A 20 -21.42 -26.81 19.82
N LEU A 21 -22.24 -27.84 19.57
CA LEU A 21 -23.22 -27.97 18.50
C LEU A 21 -22.87 -27.51 17.08
N ARG A 22 -22.77 -28.54 16.24
CA ARG A 22 -22.97 -28.56 14.79
C ARG A 22 -24.21 -27.75 14.36
N ARG A 23 -24.05 -26.96 13.30
CA ARG A 23 -25.10 -26.78 12.29
C ARG A 23 -24.48 -26.97 10.91
N ASP A 24 -25.04 -27.95 10.22
CA ASP A 24 -24.83 -28.24 8.81
C ASP A 24 -25.31 -27.06 7.97
N TYR A 25 -24.42 -26.54 7.11
CA TYR A 25 -24.80 -25.62 6.04
C TYR A 25 -24.66 -26.37 4.71
N VAL A 26 -25.80 -26.71 4.12
CA VAL A 26 -25.92 -27.30 2.77
C VAL A 26 -25.94 -26.15 1.75
N PRO A 27 -25.24 -26.28 0.61
CA PRO A 27 -25.07 -25.19 -0.35
C PRO A 27 -26.28 -25.06 -1.27
N ASN A 28 -26.89 -23.88 -1.34
CA ASN A 28 -27.79 -23.53 -2.44
C ASN A 28 -26.96 -23.09 -3.65
N GLY A 29 -26.98 -23.94 -4.67
CA GLY A 29 -26.51 -23.61 -6.01
C GLY A 29 -27.42 -22.58 -6.67
N LEU A 30 -26.81 -21.50 -7.15
CA LEU A 30 -27.33 -20.67 -8.23
C LEU A 30 -26.14 -20.30 -9.11
N THR A 31 -26.04 -20.98 -10.25
CA THR A 31 -25.20 -20.58 -11.37
C THR A 31 -25.83 -19.38 -12.08
N PRO A 32 -25.15 -18.23 -12.20
CA PRO A 32 -25.51 -17.25 -13.21
C PRO A 32 -24.90 -17.68 -14.55
N GLY A 33 -25.76 -17.92 -15.53
CA GLY A 33 -25.37 -18.12 -16.92
C GLY A 33 -24.68 -16.90 -17.55
N PRO A 34 -24.14 -17.04 -18.77
CA PRO A 34 -23.32 -16.03 -19.39
C PRO A 34 -24.14 -14.78 -19.72
N MET A 35 -23.74 -13.61 -19.19
CA MET A 35 -24.22 -12.32 -19.67
C MET A 35 -23.64 -12.08 -21.06
N GLY A 36 -24.38 -12.47 -22.09
CA GLY A 36 -24.16 -12.04 -23.46
C GLY A 36 -24.48 -10.55 -23.58
N LEU A 37 -23.48 -9.75 -23.94
CA LEU A 37 -23.68 -8.40 -24.43
C LEU A 37 -24.35 -8.50 -25.81
N GLY A 38 -25.69 -8.40 -25.82
CA GLY A 38 -26.48 -8.38 -27.03
C GLY A 38 -26.19 -7.10 -27.83
N ARG A 39 -25.82 -7.29 -29.11
CA ARG A 39 -25.82 -6.24 -30.13
C ARG A 39 -27.27 -5.82 -30.42
N ASP A 40 -27.47 -4.61 -30.93
CA ASP A 40 -28.76 -4.25 -31.51
C ASP A 40 -29.05 -5.06 -32.79
N ALA A 41 -30.27 -4.95 -33.32
CA ALA A 41 -30.70 -5.64 -34.54
C ALA A 41 -29.90 -5.28 -35.81
N ALA A 42 -28.95 -4.33 -35.71
CA ALA A 42 -28.03 -3.93 -36.77
C ALA A 42 -26.56 -4.33 -36.49
N GLY A 43 -26.26 -4.96 -35.35
CA GLY A 43 -24.94 -5.47 -35.02
C GLY A 43 -23.99 -4.49 -34.34
N HIS A 44 -24.45 -3.34 -33.85
CA HIS A 44 -23.60 -2.32 -33.22
C HIS A 44 -23.44 -2.51 -31.71
N TYR A 45 -22.29 -2.09 -31.19
CA TYR A 45 -22.02 -1.99 -29.75
C TYR A 45 -22.32 -0.56 -29.26
N PRO A 46 -22.75 -0.37 -27.99
CA PRO A 46 -23.21 0.93 -27.48
C PRO A 46 -22.12 2.02 -27.34
N TRP A 47 -20.91 1.81 -27.87
CA TRP A 47 -19.82 2.79 -27.88
C TRP A 47 -19.45 3.31 -29.27
N ASP A 48 -20.15 2.91 -30.34
CA ASP A 48 -19.96 3.48 -31.68
C ASP A 48 -20.83 4.73 -31.89
N ILE A 49 -20.39 5.87 -31.32
CA ILE A 49 -20.84 7.20 -31.77
C ILE A 49 -19.61 8.01 -32.18
N LYS A 50 -19.36 8.09 -33.49
CA LYS A 50 -18.44 9.06 -34.09
C LYS A 50 -19.14 10.41 -34.22
N GLU A 51 -18.99 11.27 -33.22
CA GLU A 51 -19.34 12.68 -33.35
C GLU A 51 -18.11 13.46 -33.85
N LYS A 52 -18.15 13.90 -35.10
CA LYS A 52 -17.20 14.88 -35.64
C LYS A 52 -17.60 16.26 -35.10
N GLN A 53 -16.81 16.83 -34.21
CA GLN A 53 -16.85 18.27 -33.93
C GLN A 53 -15.53 18.92 -34.29
N SER A 54 -15.64 19.99 -35.08
CA SER A 54 -14.58 20.86 -35.58
C SER A 54 -13.89 21.64 -34.46
N VAL A 55 -12.56 21.65 -34.46
CA VAL A 55 -11.71 22.43 -33.54
C VAL A 55 -11.54 23.86 -34.07
N PRO A 56 -11.70 24.91 -33.25
CA PRO A 56 -11.33 26.27 -33.66
C PRO A 56 -9.80 26.43 -33.57
N ALA A 57 -9.23 27.04 -34.61
CA ALA A 57 -7.82 27.38 -34.68
C ALA A 57 -7.50 28.61 -33.82
N GLY A 58 -6.39 28.56 -33.08
CA GLY A 58 -5.71 29.76 -32.58
C GLY A 58 -5.45 29.75 -31.07
N GLY A 59 -4.19 29.51 -30.69
CA GLY A 59 -3.71 29.73 -29.34
C GLY A 59 -2.43 28.95 -29.08
N ASP A 60 -1.29 29.62 -29.27
CA ASP A 60 0.05 29.14 -28.96
C ASP A 60 0.12 28.70 -27.48
N LEU A 61 0.06 27.38 -27.26
CA LEU A 61 0.23 26.76 -25.96
C LEU A 61 1.49 25.90 -26.04
N GLY A 62 2.57 26.42 -25.44
CA GLY A 62 3.84 25.72 -25.35
C GLY A 62 3.70 24.29 -24.82
N PRO A 63 4.67 23.41 -25.11
CA PRO A 63 4.56 21.96 -25.01
C PRO A 63 4.25 21.41 -23.60
N GLN A 64 4.35 22.22 -22.55
CA GLN A 64 4.00 21.83 -21.19
C GLN A 64 2.49 21.88 -20.88
N LYS A 65 1.70 22.68 -21.61
CA LYS A 65 0.25 22.84 -21.33
C LYS A 65 -0.63 21.88 -22.13
N ALA A 66 -0.18 21.43 -23.30
CA ALA A 66 -0.93 20.49 -24.14
C ALA A 66 -1.12 19.10 -23.47
N GLY A 67 -0.13 18.64 -22.69
CA GLY A 67 -0.25 17.40 -21.91
C GLY A 67 -1.28 17.49 -20.77
N ALA A 68 -1.42 18.66 -20.14
CA ALA A 68 -2.40 18.88 -19.07
C ALA A 68 -3.85 18.97 -19.60
N ALA A 69 -4.05 19.49 -20.81
CA ALA A 69 -5.37 19.66 -21.42
C ALA A 69 -5.96 18.35 -22.00
N LEU A 70 -5.12 17.36 -22.34
CA LEU A 70 -5.60 16.04 -22.78
C LEU A 70 -6.03 15.17 -21.59
N LEU A 71 -5.48 15.42 -20.40
CA LEU A 71 -5.75 14.66 -19.17
C LEU A 71 -7.08 15.06 -18.49
N SER A 72 -7.64 16.23 -18.80
CA SER A 72 -8.89 16.71 -18.19
C SER A 72 -10.16 16.02 -18.70
N ARG A 73 -10.07 15.18 -19.74
CA ARG A 73 -11.23 14.46 -20.33
C ARG A 73 -11.45 13.05 -19.76
N PHE A 74 -10.48 12.49 -19.04
CA PHE A 74 -10.59 11.12 -18.46
C PHE A 74 -10.22 11.04 -16.97
N PHE A 75 -9.86 12.17 -16.36
CA PHE A 75 -9.62 12.31 -14.94
C PHE A 75 -10.00 13.74 -14.57
N VAL A 76 -10.71 13.95 -13.46
CA VAL A 76 -10.86 15.30 -12.88
C VAL A 76 -9.98 15.34 -11.63
N PRO A 77 -8.73 15.80 -11.75
CA PRO A 77 -7.93 16.17 -10.60
C PRO A 77 -8.72 17.21 -9.78
N GLY A 78 -9.20 16.82 -8.60
CA GLY A 78 -10.11 17.62 -7.77
C GLY A 78 -11.29 16.85 -7.16
N ASP A 79 -11.64 15.68 -7.69
CA ASP A 79 -12.63 14.83 -7.03
C ASP A 79 -12.05 14.23 -5.74
N LYS A 80 -12.90 14.14 -4.70
CA LYS A 80 -12.54 13.58 -3.39
C LYS A 80 -12.25 12.08 -3.53
N ILE A 81 -11.05 11.74 -3.97
CA ILE A 81 -10.52 10.39 -3.77
C ILE A 81 -10.45 10.17 -2.27
N VAL A 82 -10.99 9.05 -1.81
CA VAL A 82 -10.97 8.59 -0.42
C VAL A 82 -10.67 7.10 -0.42
N GLY A 83 -9.97 6.60 0.59
CA GLY A 83 -9.57 5.21 0.72
C GLY A 83 -8.12 5.07 1.16
N ASN A 84 -7.75 3.87 1.58
CA ASN A 84 -6.40 3.55 2.03
C ASN A 84 -5.75 2.53 1.08
N LEU A 85 -4.69 2.91 0.38
CA LEU A 85 -3.92 1.99 -0.45
C LEU A 85 -2.70 1.47 0.28
N PHE A 86 -2.41 0.20 0.07
CA PHE A 86 -1.21 -0.45 0.54
C PHE A 86 -0.35 -0.96 -0.62
N PHE A 87 0.89 -0.46 -0.66
CA PHE A 87 1.93 -0.84 -1.61
C PHE A 87 2.92 -1.74 -0.87
N GLY A 88 2.88 -3.03 -1.16
CA GLY A 88 3.86 -3.98 -0.62
C GLY A 88 5.29 -3.68 -1.08
N GLY A 89 6.26 -4.37 -0.50
CA GLY A 89 7.65 -4.40 -0.96
C GLY A 89 7.81 -4.88 -2.41
N ALA A 90 9.06 -5.07 -2.84
CA ALA A 90 9.39 -5.49 -4.21
C ALA A 90 8.58 -6.74 -4.63
N GLY A 91 7.96 -6.71 -5.81
CA GLY A 91 7.02 -7.74 -6.28
C GLY A 91 5.55 -7.45 -5.92
N MET A 92 5.29 -6.73 -4.83
CA MET A 92 3.96 -6.43 -4.29
C MET A 92 3.05 -7.66 -4.08
N ASP A 93 3.64 -8.83 -3.92
CA ASP A 93 2.98 -10.15 -3.87
C ASP A 93 3.39 -10.98 -2.63
N GLY A 94 4.11 -10.37 -1.69
CA GLY A 94 4.56 -11.03 -0.48
C GLY A 94 3.41 -11.57 0.38
N GLY A 95 3.58 -12.78 0.93
CA GLY A 95 2.52 -13.46 1.68
C GLY A 95 2.01 -12.69 2.92
N TYR A 96 2.81 -11.77 3.47
CA TYR A 96 2.43 -10.91 4.60
C TYR A 96 1.34 -9.89 4.27
N ILE A 97 1.11 -9.59 2.98
CA ILE A 97 0.20 -8.52 2.55
C ILE A 97 -1.23 -8.79 3.02
N SER A 98 -1.69 -10.04 2.91
CA SER A 98 -3.03 -10.44 3.34
C SER A 98 -3.27 -10.17 4.84
N ASP A 99 -2.32 -10.55 5.69
CA ASP A 99 -2.41 -10.30 7.12
C ASP A 99 -2.16 -8.83 7.47
N MET A 100 -1.36 -8.09 6.70
CA MET A 100 -1.23 -6.64 6.85
C MET A 100 -2.58 -5.95 6.64
N VAL A 101 -3.28 -6.26 5.55
CA VAL A 101 -4.63 -5.73 5.28
C VAL A 101 -5.58 -6.08 6.42
N ARG A 102 -5.58 -7.35 6.87
CA ARG A 102 -6.40 -7.79 8.01
C ARG A 102 -6.08 -7.05 9.30
N ALA A 103 -4.81 -6.86 9.65
CA ALA A 103 -4.38 -6.20 10.88
C ALA A 103 -4.86 -4.74 10.95
N PHE A 104 -4.94 -4.05 9.81
CA PHE A 104 -5.50 -2.70 9.74
C PHE A 104 -7.03 -2.70 9.79
N ALA A 105 -7.69 -3.69 9.17
CA ALA A 105 -9.14 -3.84 9.27
C ALA A 105 -9.59 -4.07 10.72
N GLU A 106 -8.81 -4.80 11.54
CA GLU A 106 -9.02 -4.95 12.99
C GLU A 106 -8.95 -3.60 13.75
N LYS A 107 -8.38 -2.55 13.14
CA LYS A 107 -8.34 -1.17 13.65
C LYS A 107 -9.28 -0.23 12.90
N HIS A 108 -10.26 -0.79 12.18
CA HIS A 108 -11.22 -0.06 11.35
C HIS A 108 -10.60 0.76 10.21
N VAL A 109 -9.38 0.41 9.79
CA VAL A 109 -8.72 0.98 8.61
C VAL A 109 -8.80 -0.03 7.48
N GLN A 110 -9.61 0.26 6.46
CA GLN A 110 -9.77 -0.64 5.31
C GLN A 110 -8.68 -0.39 4.28
N LEU A 111 -7.63 -1.21 4.31
CA LEU A 111 -6.57 -1.19 3.30
C LEU A 111 -6.97 -1.98 2.04
N ILE A 112 -6.57 -1.45 0.89
CA ILE A 112 -6.58 -2.17 -0.38
C ILE A 112 -5.14 -2.33 -0.85
N SER A 113 -4.70 -3.57 -0.95
CA SER A 113 -3.43 -3.88 -1.61
C SER A 113 -3.55 -3.59 -3.10
N VAL A 114 -2.57 -2.89 -3.65
CA VAL A 114 -2.53 -2.59 -5.10
C VAL A 114 -2.29 -3.85 -5.93
N ASP A 115 -2.67 -3.81 -7.21
CA ASP A 115 -2.47 -4.91 -8.15
C ASP A 115 -0.98 -5.04 -8.52
N PRO A 116 -0.28 -6.13 -8.13
CA PRO A 116 1.14 -6.28 -8.42
C PRO A 116 1.43 -6.23 -9.92
N LYS A 117 0.53 -6.70 -10.78
CA LYS A 117 0.74 -6.69 -12.24
C LYS A 117 0.82 -5.29 -12.84
N LYS A 118 0.29 -4.29 -12.14
CA LYS A 118 0.30 -2.89 -12.59
C LYS A 118 1.42 -2.09 -11.95
N TRP A 119 1.78 -2.44 -10.72
CA TRP A 119 2.64 -1.62 -9.86
C TRP A 119 4.02 -2.23 -9.60
N SER A 120 4.30 -3.42 -10.12
CA SER A 120 5.57 -4.12 -9.97
C SER A 120 6.08 -4.67 -11.30
N GLY A 121 7.39 -4.59 -11.51
CA GLY A 121 8.10 -5.32 -12.58
C GLY A 121 8.55 -6.72 -12.17
N GLY A 122 8.14 -7.20 -10.98
CA GLY A 122 8.64 -8.37 -10.29
C GLY A 122 9.72 -8.04 -9.26
N THR A 123 9.87 -8.90 -8.25
CA THR A 123 10.74 -8.66 -7.07
C THR A 123 12.17 -8.29 -7.42
N LEU A 124 12.80 -9.00 -8.37
CA LEU A 124 14.19 -8.75 -8.75
C LEU A 124 14.34 -7.39 -9.46
N ALA A 125 13.46 -7.09 -10.41
CA ALA A 125 13.51 -5.84 -11.17
C ALA A 125 13.25 -4.63 -10.26
N ASP A 126 12.27 -4.75 -9.36
CA ASP A 126 11.93 -3.72 -8.39
C ASP A 126 13.08 -3.45 -7.41
N ALA A 127 13.67 -4.51 -6.84
CA ALA A 127 14.73 -4.39 -5.85
C ALA A 127 16.06 -3.89 -6.44
N ALA A 128 16.42 -4.31 -7.66
CA ALA A 128 17.69 -3.96 -8.28
C ALA A 128 17.66 -2.62 -9.04
N ILE A 129 16.63 -2.40 -9.86
CA ILE A 129 16.56 -1.26 -10.78
C ILE A 129 15.51 -0.26 -10.32
N GLY A 130 14.32 -0.75 -9.96
CA GLY A 130 13.20 0.10 -9.57
C GLY A 130 13.55 1.02 -8.40
N VAL A 131 14.19 0.48 -7.36
CA VAL A 131 14.64 1.24 -6.20
C VAL A 131 15.59 2.40 -6.59
N ASP A 132 16.49 2.23 -7.56
CA ASP A 132 17.38 3.31 -8.03
C ASP A 132 16.69 4.37 -8.88
N VAL A 133 15.77 3.94 -9.74
CA VAL A 133 15.01 4.85 -10.61
C VAL A 133 14.00 5.68 -9.80
N PHE A 134 13.27 5.04 -8.88
CA PHE A 134 12.12 5.66 -8.22
C PHE A 134 12.49 6.52 -7.01
N ARG A 135 13.64 6.28 -6.37
CA ARG A 135 14.01 7.02 -5.14
C ARG A 135 14.19 8.52 -5.33
N ALA A 136 14.45 8.96 -6.56
CA ALA A 136 14.70 10.36 -6.89
C ALA A 136 13.43 11.12 -7.25
N GLY A 137 12.27 10.46 -7.33
CA GLY A 137 11.00 11.10 -7.70
C GLY A 137 10.91 11.50 -9.18
N LYS A 138 11.82 11.00 -10.04
CA LYS A 138 11.91 11.41 -11.45
C LYS A 138 11.00 10.61 -12.39
N SER A 139 10.43 9.51 -11.92
CA SER A 139 9.52 8.72 -12.75
C SER A 139 8.09 9.19 -12.54
N LEU A 140 7.39 9.40 -13.65
CA LEU A 140 5.96 9.67 -13.66
C LEU A 140 5.25 8.33 -13.77
N ILE A 141 5.08 7.62 -12.65
CA ILE A 141 4.11 6.51 -12.64
C ILE A 141 2.73 7.15 -12.82
N GLN A 142 2.21 7.10 -14.04
CA GLN A 142 0.88 7.57 -14.42
C GLN A 142 -0.13 6.41 -14.44
N VAL A 143 0.08 5.39 -13.60
CA VAL A 143 -0.88 4.29 -13.50
C VAL A 143 -2.14 4.85 -12.83
N PRO A 144 -3.27 4.90 -13.56
CA PRO A 144 -4.51 5.36 -12.99
C PRO A 144 -4.90 4.45 -11.82
N LEU A 145 -5.58 5.06 -10.86
CA LEU A 145 -6.05 4.35 -9.70
C LEU A 145 -7.41 3.70 -10.04
N ASP A 146 -7.36 2.48 -10.57
CA ASP A 146 -8.51 1.85 -11.22
C ASP A 146 -9.64 1.38 -10.28
N LYS A 147 -9.36 1.29 -8.96
CA LYS A 147 -10.33 0.84 -7.94
C LYS A 147 -10.14 1.59 -6.64
N PHE A 148 -11.02 2.53 -6.37
CA PHE A 148 -11.11 3.20 -5.08
C PHE A 148 -12.48 2.95 -4.43
N PRO A 149 -12.53 2.41 -3.21
CA PRO A 149 -13.74 2.46 -2.42
C PRO A 149 -13.98 3.92 -2.08
N GLN A 150 -15.05 4.52 -2.59
CA GLN A 150 -15.40 5.91 -2.31
C GLN A 150 -16.00 6.08 -0.90
N SER A 151 -15.61 5.21 0.03
CA SER A 151 -16.06 5.20 1.41
C SER A 151 -14.97 5.73 2.34
N GLY A 152 -15.34 6.61 3.26
CA GLY A 152 -14.43 7.23 4.22
C GLY A 152 -14.23 8.72 3.94
N THR A 153 -13.31 9.33 4.68
CA THR A 153 -13.05 10.78 4.63
C THR A 153 -11.59 11.11 4.32
N GLN A 154 -10.72 10.09 4.29
CA GLN A 154 -9.29 10.26 4.09
C GLN A 154 -8.83 9.52 2.85
N PHE A 155 -7.85 10.10 2.16
CA PHE A 155 -7.03 9.41 1.17
C PHE A 155 -5.64 9.17 1.72
N ASN A 156 -5.30 7.90 1.93
CA ASN A 156 -4.06 7.48 2.54
C ASN A 156 -3.29 6.53 1.63
N LEU A 157 -1.96 6.72 1.59
CA LEU A 157 -1.03 5.92 0.81
C LEU A 157 0.01 5.35 1.76
N ILE A 158 0.06 4.03 1.90
CA ILE A 158 1.01 3.34 2.77
C ILE A 158 1.89 2.46 1.91
N GLY A 159 3.20 2.62 1.99
CA GLY A 159 4.12 1.78 1.25
C GLY A 159 5.27 1.25 2.10
N TYR A 160 5.64 0.00 1.83
CA TYR A 160 6.74 -0.70 2.49
C TYR A 160 7.87 -0.96 1.49
N SER A 161 9.12 -0.66 1.88
CA SER A 161 10.30 -0.88 1.03
C SER A 161 10.12 -0.20 -0.35
N TYR A 162 10.30 -0.91 -1.46
CA TYR A 162 9.99 -0.46 -2.81
C TYR A 162 8.60 0.19 -2.94
N GLY A 163 7.56 -0.40 -2.33
CA GLY A 163 6.20 0.13 -2.36
C GLY A 163 6.07 1.54 -1.79
N SER A 164 6.95 1.93 -0.85
CA SER A 164 7.01 3.31 -0.34
C SER A 164 7.38 4.33 -1.43
N LEU A 165 8.22 3.93 -2.39
CA LEU A 165 8.64 4.79 -3.50
C LEU A 165 7.51 4.94 -4.52
N ALA A 166 6.77 3.86 -4.77
CA ALA A 166 5.57 3.89 -5.60
C ALA A 166 4.49 4.78 -4.96
N ALA A 167 4.20 4.56 -3.66
CA ALA A 167 3.26 5.38 -2.89
C ALA A 167 3.63 6.88 -2.91
N ALA A 168 4.92 7.21 -2.73
CA ALA A 168 5.40 8.59 -2.78
C ALA A 168 5.20 9.26 -4.15
N GLN A 169 5.41 8.53 -5.25
CA GLN A 169 5.15 9.05 -6.60
C GLN A 169 3.67 9.27 -6.86
N VAL A 170 2.82 8.33 -6.44
CA VAL A 170 1.36 8.51 -6.48
C VAL A 170 0.98 9.77 -5.69
N ALA A 171 1.52 9.95 -4.49
CA ALA A 171 1.21 11.11 -3.67
C ALA A 171 1.54 12.45 -4.36
N ILE A 172 2.71 12.55 -5.01
CA ILE A 172 3.08 13.75 -5.77
C ILE A 172 2.19 13.96 -6.99
N ASN A 173 1.94 12.91 -7.79
CA ASN A 173 1.16 13.04 -9.01
C ASN A 173 -0.29 13.45 -8.71
N TYR A 174 -0.90 12.84 -7.70
CA TYR A 174 -2.25 13.18 -7.26
C TYR A 174 -2.31 14.55 -6.57
N GLY A 175 -1.29 14.88 -5.76
CA GLY A 175 -1.16 16.19 -5.12
C GLY A 175 -0.98 17.33 -6.13
N ALA A 176 -0.22 17.13 -7.19
CA ALA A 176 -0.08 18.07 -8.31
C ALA A 176 -1.41 18.26 -9.07
N GLY A 177 -2.24 17.23 -9.07
CA GLY A 177 -3.63 17.27 -9.53
C GLY A 177 -4.62 17.87 -8.51
N GLY A 178 -4.17 18.45 -7.40
CA GLY A 178 -5.05 19.05 -6.39
C GLY A 178 -5.80 18.04 -5.50
N THR A 179 -5.53 16.74 -5.62
CA THR A 179 -6.05 15.73 -4.69
C THR A 179 -5.33 15.85 -3.35
N VAL A 180 -6.07 15.95 -2.26
CA VAL A 180 -5.50 15.94 -0.92
C VAL A 180 -5.13 14.52 -0.52
N VAL A 181 -3.85 14.29 -0.20
CA VAL A 181 -3.36 13.06 0.42
C VAL A 181 -3.27 13.31 1.92
N ASN A 182 -4.14 12.68 2.72
CA ASN A 182 -4.20 12.87 4.16
C ASN A 182 -2.95 12.32 4.85
N HIS A 183 -2.56 11.09 4.51
CA HIS A 183 -1.36 10.45 5.04
C HIS A 183 -0.57 9.73 3.93
N LEU A 184 0.72 10.03 3.84
CA LEU A 184 1.71 9.23 3.13
C LEU A 184 2.61 8.53 4.17
N VAL A 185 2.57 7.20 4.20
CA VAL A 185 3.36 6.39 5.15
C VAL A 185 4.49 5.67 4.41
N LEU A 186 5.71 5.87 4.89
CA LEU A 186 6.96 5.37 4.29
C LEU A 186 7.65 4.41 5.25
N ILE A 187 7.47 3.10 5.07
CA ILE A 187 8.00 2.06 5.96
C ILE A 187 9.27 1.46 5.34
N GLY A 188 10.38 1.46 6.08
CA GLY A 188 11.67 0.94 5.58
C GLY A 188 12.07 1.58 4.25
N SER A 189 11.78 2.87 4.08
CA SER A 189 11.79 3.51 2.76
C SER A 189 13.19 3.93 2.34
N PRO A 190 13.71 3.49 1.18
CA PRO A 190 15.00 3.96 0.67
C PRO A 190 14.86 5.23 -0.20
N ILE A 191 13.87 6.08 0.10
CA ILE A 191 13.60 7.35 -0.59
C ILE A 191 14.79 8.30 -0.41
N SER A 192 15.15 9.03 -1.47
CA SER A 192 16.25 10.01 -1.40
C SER A 192 15.89 11.21 -0.53
N GLY A 193 16.89 11.94 -0.03
CA GLY A 193 16.68 13.16 0.75
C GLY A 193 15.87 14.22 0.00
N ASN A 194 16.19 14.43 -1.27
CA ASN A 194 15.49 15.42 -2.11
C ASN A 194 14.02 15.03 -2.34
N PHE A 195 13.76 13.76 -2.63
CA PHE A 195 12.38 13.31 -2.86
C PHE A 195 11.57 13.29 -1.56
N LEU A 196 12.19 12.93 -0.43
CA LEU A 196 11.58 13.05 0.90
C LEU A 196 11.22 14.51 1.23
N GLN A 197 12.11 15.45 0.91
CA GLN A 197 11.83 16.87 1.10
C GLN A 197 10.65 17.30 0.22
N GLN A 198 10.63 16.91 -1.05
CA GLN A 198 9.54 17.23 -1.98
C GLN A 198 8.18 16.76 -1.46
N VAL A 199 8.05 15.50 -1.00
CA VAL A 199 6.77 15.00 -0.46
C VAL A 199 6.36 15.72 0.82
N LYS A 200 7.32 16.11 1.67
CA LYS A 200 7.04 16.86 2.91
C LYS A 200 6.61 18.30 2.67
N THR A 201 7.09 18.93 1.61
CA THR A 201 6.77 20.35 1.31
C THR A 201 5.61 20.52 0.34
N THR A 202 5.07 19.43 -0.21
CA THR A 202 3.92 19.48 -1.13
C THR A 202 2.63 19.78 -0.34
N PRO A 203 1.97 20.93 -0.52
CA PRO A 203 0.84 21.33 0.34
C PRO A 203 -0.38 20.39 0.31
N ALA A 204 -0.54 19.62 -0.77
CA ALA A 204 -1.59 18.62 -0.92
C ALA A 204 -1.36 17.36 -0.08
N ILE A 205 -0.12 17.07 0.33
CA ILE A 205 0.24 15.95 1.20
C ILE A 205 0.28 16.44 2.64
N LYS A 206 -0.74 16.11 3.42
CA LYS A 206 -0.95 16.71 4.75
C LYS A 206 -0.02 16.15 5.81
N ASN A 207 0.24 14.83 5.78
CA ASN A 207 1.09 14.17 6.75
C ASN A 207 2.00 13.16 6.06
N VAL A 208 3.31 13.25 6.33
CA VAL A 208 4.29 12.25 5.92
C VAL A 208 4.80 11.53 7.16
N ILE A 209 4.48 10.25 7.30
CA ILE A 209 4.88 9.40 8.42
C ILE A 209 6.02 8.49 7.95
N VAL A 210 7.20 8.64 8.53
CA VAL A 210 8.36 7.79 8.26
C VAL A 210 8.49 6.75 9.37
N VAL A 211 8.53 5.47 8.97
CA VAL A 211 8.77 4.34 9.87
C VAL A 211 10.09 3.68 9.46
N ASP A 212 11.19 4.22 9.99
CA ASP A 212 12.51 3.61 9.84
C ASP A 212 12.62 2.37 10.74
N LEU A 213 13.25 1.30 10.23
CA LEU A 213 13.40 0.03 10.94
C LEU A 213 14.81 -0.17 11.52
N LYS A 214 15.51 0.94 11.81
CA LYS A 214 16.89 0.93 12.33
C LYS A 214 17.04 0.12 13.61
N ALA A 215 16.05 0.22 14.52
CA ALA A 215 16.05 -0.53 15.77
C ALA A 215 15.92 -2.05 15.56
N GLN A 216 15.44 -2.47 14.39
CA GLN A 216 15.32 -3.86 13.98
C GLN A 216 16.54 -4.33 13.16
N GLY A 217 17.50 -3.43 12.90
CA GLY A 217 18.72 -3.68 12.14
C GLY A 217 18.63 -3.31 10.66
N ASP A 218 17.53 -2.74 10.17
CA ASP A 218 17.40 -2.32 8.77
C ASP A 218 18.43 -1.22 8.43
N PRO A 219 19.31 -1.44 7.43
CA PRO A 219 20.23 -0.40 6.99
C PRO A 219 19.54 0.69 6.14
N LEU A 220 18.34 0.44 5.64
CA LEU A 220 17.56 1.39 4.84
C LEU A 220 16.80 2.36 5.72
N TYR A 221 16.80 3.62 5.29
CA TYR A 221 16.10 4.68 6.00
C TYR A 221 15.75 5.84 5.07
N ALA A 222 14.69 6.56 5.41
CA ALA A 222 14.21 7.65 4.56
C ALA A 222 15.22 8.79 4.53
N GLY A 223 15.50 9.29 3.33
CA GLY A 223 16.50 10.34 3.11
C GLY A 223 17.93 9.83 2.98
N MET A 224 18.15 8.51 2.87
CA MET A 224 19.47 7.96 2.63
C MET A 224 20.04 8.37 1.26
N SER A 225 21.37 8.44 1.18
CA SER A 225 22.07 8.69 -0.08
C SER A 225 22.14 7.41 -0.93
N ARG A 226 22.44 7.58 -2.22
CA ARG A 226 22.61 6.45 -3.14
C ARG A 226 23.81 5.58 -2.76
N GLU A 227 24.90 6.19 -2.32
CA GLU A 227 26.11 5.50 -1.88
C GLU A 227 25.80 4.61 -0.66
N LYS A 228 25.07 5.13 0.33
CA LYS A 228 24.65 4.35 1.50
C LYS A 228 23.74 3.19 1.12
N LEU A 229 22.86 3.37 0.14
CA LEU A 229 22.04 2.26 -0.35
C LEU A 229 22.93 1.17 -0.94
N LEU A 230 23.84 1.52 -1.86
CA LEU A 230 24.69 0.54 -2.54
C LEU A 230 25.50 -0.27 -1.52
N LEU A 231 26.06 0.40 -0.50
CA LEU A 231 26.76 -0.23 0.61
C LEU A 231 25.87 -1.12 1.50
N SER A 232 24.56 -0.90 1.49
CA SER A 232 23.60 -1.70 2.27
C SER A 232 23.22 -3.03 1.59
N THR A 233 23.47 -3.17 0.28
CA THR A 233 23.03 -4.33 -0.53
C THR A 233 23.44 -5.69 0.05
N PRO A 234 24.70 -5.91 0.50
CA PRO A 234 25.08 -7.20 1.08
C PRO A 234 24.31 -7.52 2.37
N SER A 235 24.10 -6.51 3.22
CA SER A 235 23.33 -6.66 4.47
C SER A 235 21.87 -7.03 4.16
N LEU A 236 21.26 -6.42 3.15
CA LEU A 236 19.90 -6.74 2.71
C LEU A 236 19.77 -8.18 2.22
N GLY A 237 20.75 -8.70 1.47
CA GLY A 237 20.74 -10.10 1.04
C GLY A 237 20.72 -11.07 2.23
N LYS A 238 21.54 -10.80 3.26
CA LYS A 238 21.53 -11.58 4.51
C LYS A 238 20.20 -11.47 5.25
N GLN A 239 19.68 -10.26 5.42
CA GLN A 239 18.42 -10.00 6.12
C GLN A 239 17.21 -10.64 5.43
N MET A 240 17.25 -10.80 4.11
CA MET A 240 16.20 -11.49 3.36
C MET A 240 16.10 -12.96 3.77
N VAL A 241 17.25 -13.65 3.88
CA VAL A 241 17.30 -15.06 4.29
C VAL A 241 16.89 -15.24 5.76
N GLU A 242 17.31 -14.32 6.62
CA GLU A 242 17.01 -14.36 8.05
C GLU A 242 15.62 -13.80 8.41
N ALA A 243 14.93 -13.19 7.44
CA ALA A 243 13.69 -12.45 7.62
C ALA A 243 13.74 -11.43 8.78
N SER A 244 14.86 -10.71 8.86
CA SER A 244 15.22 -9.73 9.90
C SER A 244 15.41 -8.33 9.30
N GLY A 245 15.68 -7.32 10.13
CA GLY A 245 16.02 -5.96 9.66
C GLY A 245 15.00 -5.39 8.69
N HIS A 246 15.41 -5.17 7.44
CA HIS A 246 14.54 -4.64 6.39
C HIS A 246 13.26 -5.47 6.18
N PHE A 247 13.33 -6.78 6.42
CA PHE A 247 12.24 -7.73 6.24
C PHE A 247 11.39 -7.94 7.51
N TYR A 248 11.48 -7.04 8.50
CA TYR A 248 10.84 -7.18 9.81
C TYR A 248 9.35 -7.57 9.80
N TYR A 249 8.57 -7.06 8.83
CA TYR A 249 7.14 -7.35 8.68
C TYR A 249 6.82 -8.47 7.68
N ALA A 250 7.82 -9.00 6.97
CA ALA A 250 7.65 -10.01 5.93
C ALA A 250 7.31 -11.44 6.43
N PRO A 251 7.81 -11.91 7.60
CA PRO A 251 7.48 -13.25 8.09
C PRO A 251 5.97 -13.50 8.25
N ASN A 252 5.51 -14.68 7.83
CA ASN A 252 4.15 -15.18 8.06
C ASN A 252 4.03 -16.02 9.35
N THR A 253 4.79 -15.64 10.38
CA THR A 253 4.76 -16.24 11.71
C THR A 253 3.80 -15.46 12.63
N ASP A 254 3.48 -16.01 13.80
CA ASP A 254 2.64 -15.31 14.79
C ASP A 254 3.31 -14.03 15.31
N GLU A 255 4.64 -14.04 15.40
CA GLU A 255 5.41 -12.84 15.69
C GLU A 255 5.27 -11.79 14.58
N GLY A 256 5.35 -12.18 13.30
CA GLY A 256 5.08 -11.28 12.17
C GLY A 256 3.66 -10.70 12.21
N LYS A 257 2.67 -11.53 12.55
CA LYS A 257 1.26 -11.13 12.73
C LYS A 257 1.09 -10.12 13.86
N ARG A 258 1.79 -10.32 14.99
CA ARG A 258 1.80 -9.39 16.13
C ARG A 258 2.37 -8.04 15.71
N ARG A 259 3.54 -8.03 15.07
CA ARG A 259 4.22 -6.80 14.58
C ARG A 259 3.32 -5.97 13.65
N ARG A 260 2.60 -6.61 12.73
CA ARG A 260 1.68 -5.90 11.81
C ARG A 260 0.48 -5.27 12.54
N ARG A 261 -0.03 -5.90 13.61
CA ARG A 261 -1.07 -5.30 14.47
C ARG A 261 -0.55 -4.12 15.27
N GLU A 262 0.69 -4.19 15.74
CA GLU A 262 1.35 -3.07 16.42
C GLU A 262 1.56 -1.89 15.48
N LEU A 263 1.99 -2.16 14.24
CA LEU A 263 2.08 -1.15 13.19
C LEU A 263 0.71 -0.50 12.91
N ALA A 264 -0.34 -1.31 12.75
CA ALA A 264 -1.70 -0.82 12.53
C ALA A 264 -2.18 0.07 13.69
N ALA A 265 -1.97 -0.36 14.93
CA ALA A 265 -2.30 0.41 16.13
C ALA A 265 -1.51 1.73 16.19
N TYR A 266 -0.22 1.69 15.89
CA TYR A 266 0.64 2.86 15.83
C TYR A 266 0.14 3.86 14.80
N LEU A 267 -0.11 3.45 13.55
CA LEU A 267 -0.56 4.37 12.51
C LEU A 267 -1.98 4.89 12.76
N TYR A 268 -2.88 4.07 13.32
CA TYR A 268 -4.18 4.53 13.78
C TYR A 268 -4.03 5.63 14.85
N SER A 269 -3.11 5.47 15.81
CA SER A 269 -2.82 6.51 16.80
C SER A 269 -2.27 7.81 16.19
N LYS A 270 -1.71 7.75 14.97
CA LYS A 270 -1.23 8.90 14.20
C LYS A 270 -2.32 9.54 13.32
N GLY A 271 -3.57 9.12 13.45
CA GLY A 271 -4.72 9.73 12.77
C GLY A 271 -5.13 9.06 11.47
N LEU A 272 -4.49 7.94 11.10
CA LEU A 272 -4.87 7.15 9.93
C LEU A 272 -6.24 6.47 10.16
N ARG A 273 -7.17 6.62 9.21
CA ARG A 273 -8.55 6.12 9.27
C ARG A 273 -8.95 5.44 7.96
#